data_AF-A0A955WPU3-F1
#
_entry.id   AF-A0A955WPU3-F1
#
_cell.length_a   1.000
_cell.length_b   1.000
_cell.length_c   1.000
_cell.angle_alpha   90.00
_cell.angle_beta   90.00
_cell.angle_gamma   90.00
#
_symmetry.space_group_name_H-M   'P 1'
#
loop_
_entity.id
_entity.type
_entity.pdbx_description
1 polymer ?
#
loop_
_entity_poly.entity_id
_entity_poly.type
_entity_poly.pdbx_seq_one_letter_code
_entity_poly.pdbx_strand_id
1 'polypeptide(L)'
;MSGRDTLKQRLRQAVRWGVFLSLLGGALGFLKVRDFLQSPIADEGGFRTVVIPKGANFNEIMGRLVSMGVVRDRTLFELYVRSKGYTNSLKAGAYQIDLKSTPHELLQQLVKGAALDEVQVTLPEGLNRWQVADILSGVGLVDREAFLQKVQAEDLEGRLFPETYRLGKNWSLDRVVGALTQQFDAVYAEVIAGHPNAANLNTPAARSHLVTLASLIEKEGQGQEDRRLISRVFHNRLA
;
A
#
# COMPACT_ATOMS: atom_id res chain seq x y z
N MET A 1 65.52 -10.00 32.13
CA MET A 1 64.53 -10.39 31.09
C MET A 1 63.06 -10.37 31.54
N SER A 2 62.70 -9.96 32.78
CA SER A 2 61.34 -10.19 33.31
C SER A 2 60.28 -9.08 33.02
N GLY A 3 60.68 -7.83 32.74
CA GLY A 3 59.73 -6.71 32.60
C GLY A 3 59.04 -6.54 31.24
N ARG A 4 59.61 -7.09 30.14
CA ARG A 4 59.02 -6.96 28.79
C ARG A 4 57.86 -7.93 28.54
N ASP A 5 57.82 -9.06 29.25
CA ASP A 5 56.79 -10.09 29.08
C ASP A 5 55.50 -9.76 29.84
N THR A 6 55.59 -9.09 30.99
CA THR A 6 54.42 -8.64 31.76
C THR A 6 53.65 -7.52 31.06
N LEU A 7 54.34 -6.62 30.36
CA LEU A 7 53.73 -5.58 29.52
C LEU A 7 52.93 -6.16 28.35
N LYS A 8 53.49 -7.15 27.63
CA LYS A 8 52.79 -7.83 26.53
C LYS A 8 51.57 -8.60 27.01
N GLN A 9 51.63 -9.21 28.20
CA GLN A 9 50.48 -9.90 28.79
C GLN A 9 49.36 -8.93 29.18
N ARG A 10 49.68 -7.80 29.82
CA ARG A 10 48.69 -6.76 30.16
C ARG A 10 48.03 -6.15 28.92
N LEU A 11 48.80 -5.92 27.85
CA LEU A 11 48.28 -5.42 26.59
C LEU A 11 47.29 -6.40 25.95
N ARG A 12 47.62 -7.70 25.89
CA ARG A 12 46.71 -8.75 25.37
C ARG A 12 45.43 -8.88 26.19
N GLN A 13 45.53 -8.77 27.52
CA GLN A 13 44.36 -8.78 28.39
C GLN A 13 43.47 -7.54 28.15
N ALA A 14 44.06 -6.35 28.03
CA ALA A 14 43.32 -5.13 27.72
C ALA A 14 42.61 -5.21 26.36
N VAL A 15 43.28 -5.74 25.33
CA VAL A 15 42.67 -5.97 24.01
C VAL A 15 41.52 -6.98 24.09
N ARG A 16 41.70 -8.10 24.81
CA ARG A 16 40.63 -9.10 25.01
C ARG A 16 39.43 -8.51 25.74
N TRP A 17 39.65 -7.71 26.78
CA TRP A 17 38.59 -7.01 27.49
C TRP A 17 37.90 -5.97 26.61
N GLY A 18 38.65 -5.23 25.79
CA GLY A 18 38.10 -4.29 24.83
C GLY A 18 37.18 -4.97 23.80
N VAL A 19 37.63 -6.08 23.21
CA VAL A 19 36.82 -6.89 22.27
C VAL A 19 35.59 -7.46 22.97
N PHE A 20 35.75 -8.01 24.18
CA PHE A 20 34.63 -8.55 24.96
C PHE A 20 33.57 -7.47 25.27
N LEU A 21 33.99 -6.28 25.73
CA LEU A 21 33.08 -5.17 26.00
C LEU A 21 32.38 -4.68 24.74
N SER A 22 33.07 -4.65 23.60
CA SER A 22 32.46 -4.32 22.31
C SER A 22 31.41 -5.33 21.88
N LEU A 23 31.69 -6.63 22.00
CA LEU A 23 30.74 -7.70 21.68
C LEU A 23 29.54 -7.69 22.64
N LEU A 24 29.78 -7.46 23.93
CA LEU A 24 28.73 -7.36 24.94
C LEU A 24 27.82 -6.15 24.67
N GLY A 25 28.39 -5.00 24.34
CA GLY A 25 27.64 -3.81 23.95
C GLY A 25 26.80 -4.05 22.69
N GLY A 26 27.37 -4.73 21.68
CA GLY A 26 26.65 -5.14 20.48
C GLY A 26 25.48 -6.09 20.77
N ALA A 27 25.70 -7.10 21.61
CA ALA A 27 24.67 -8.05 22.01
C ALA A 27 23.53 -7.38 22.80
N LEU A 28 23.85 -6.49 23.75
CA LEU A 28 22.85 -5.71 24.49
C LEU A 28 22.06 -4.77 23.56
N GLY A 29 22.74 -4.13 22.61
CA GLY A 29 22.09 -3.31 21.58
C GLY A 29 21.14 -4.13 20.72
N PHE A 30 21.57 -5.30 20.25
CA PHE A 30 20.75 -6.22 19.47
C PHE A 30 19.51 -6.69 20.25
N LEU A 31 19.67 -7.05 21.52
CA LEU A 31 18.55 -7.46 22.37
C LEU A 31 17.54 -6.34 22.57
N LYS A 32 17.98 -5.10 22.78
CA LYS A 32 17.10 -3.93 22.88
C LYS A 32 16.31 -3.66 21.60
N VAL A 33 16.97 -3.73 20.44
CA VAL A 33 16.29 -3.55 19.15
C VAL A 33 15.27 -4.65 18.92
N ARG A 34 15.63 -5.91 19.21
CA ARG A 34 14.71 -7.05 19.07
C ARG A 34 13.49 -6.89 19.97
N ASP A 35 13.71 -6.56 21.24
CA ASP A 35 12.66 -6.33 22.23
C ASP A 35 11.71 -5.20 21.79
N PHE A 36 12.27 -4.08 21.34
CA PHE A 36 11.50 -2.95 20.81
C PHE A 36 10.62 -3.35 19.63
N LEU A 37 11.15 -4.09 18.65
CA LEU A 37 10.40 -4.46 17.45
C LEU A 37 9.24 -5.44 17.71
N GLN A 38 9.29 -6.19 18.80
CA GLN A 38 8.26 -7.15 19.19
C GLN A 38 7.31 -6.61 20.26
N SER A 39 7.67 -5.51 20.91
CA SER A 39 6.87 -4.87 21.93
C SER A 39 5.88 -3.85 21.35
N PRO A 40 4.78 -3.55 22.06
CA PRO A 40 3.92 -2.42 21.75
C PRO A 40 4.69 -1.09 21.63
N ILE A 41 4.25 -0.22 20.73
CA ILE A 41 4.84 1.11 20.51
C ILE A 41 4.69 2.07 21.70
N ALA A 42 3.68 1.84 22.55
CA ALA A 42 3.48 2.55 23.81
C ALA A 42 3.03 1.60 24.93
N ASP A 43 3.27 2.02 26.18
CA ASP A 43 2.93 1.21 27.37
C ASP A 43 1.42 1.27 27.69
N GLU A 44 0.73 2.31 27.20
CA GLU A 44 -0.72 2.47 27.33
C GLU A 44 -1.46 1.77 26.19
N GLY A 45 -2.66 1.25 26.46
CA GLY A 45 -3.55 0.73 25.43
C GLY A 45 -4.45 1.81 24.83
N GLY A 46 -5.07 1.49 23.68
CA GLY A 46 -6.09 2.33 23.06
C GLY A 46 -5.62 2.99 21.76
N PHE A 47 -6.45 3.87 21.22
CA PHE A 47 -6.19 4.54 19.95
C PHE A 47 -5.76 5.98 20.18
N ARG A 48 -4.78 6.42 19.39
CA ARG A 48 -4.34 7.80 19.39
C ARG A 48 -4.32 8.38 17.99
N THR A 49 -4.90 9.56 17.86
CA THR A 49 -4.96 10.27 16.59
C THR A 49 -3.75 11.19 16.44
N VAL A 50 -2.97 10.99 15.38
CA VAL A 50 -1.83 11.84 15.03
C VAL A 50 -2.02 12.42 13.65
N VAL A 51 -1.94 13.75 13.56
CA VAL A 51 -1.98 14.47 12.28
C VAL A 51 -0.56 14.82 11.86
N ILE A 52 -0.15 14.35 10.69
CA ILE A 52 1.11 14.70 10.05
C ILE A 52 0.83 15.72 8.94
N PRO A 53 1.34 16.96 9.03
CA PRO A 53 1.06 18.00 8.04
C PRO A 53 1.73 17.69 6.70
N LYS A 54 1.15 18.23 5.61
CA LYS A 54 1.76 18.15 4.28
C LYS A 54 3.11 18.86 4.29
N GLY A 55 4.12 18.23 3.68
CA GLY A 55 5.49 18.75 3.64
C GLY A 55 6.32 18.52 4.91
N ALA A 56 5.77 17.83 5.92
CA ALA A 56 6.53 17.52 7.13
C ALA A 56 7.80 16.73 6.80
N ASN A 57 8.94 17.17 7.33
CA ASN A 57 10.19 16.44 7.18
C ASN A 57 10.28 15.28 8.20
N PHE A 58 11.22 14.36 7.96
CA PHE A 58 11.40 13.18 8.81
C PHE A 58 11.53 13.51 10.30
N ASN A 59 12.31 14.54 10.66
CA ASN A 59 12.53 14.91 12.06
C ASN A 59 11.27 15.47 12.72
N GLU A 60 10.45 16.22 11.97
CA GLU A 60 9.16 16.73 12.44
C GLU A 60 8.17 15.59 12.68
N ILE A 61 8.12 14.60 11.78
CA ILE A 61 7.28 13.41 11.93
C ILE A 61 7.67 12.64 13.19
N MET A 62 8.96 12.37 13.39
CA MET A 62 9.46 11.66 14.58
C MET A 62 9.17 12.44 15.85
N GLY A 63 9.40 13.76 15.84
CA GLY A 63 9.08 14.65 16.96
C GLY A 63 7.60 14.59 17.33
N ARG A 64 6.70 14.58 16.34
CA ARG A 64 5.25 14.45 16.56
C ARG A 64 4.85 13.12 17.14
N LEU A 65 5.38 12.01 16.62
CA LEU A 65 5.04 10.68 17.11
C LEU A 65 5.42 10.53 18.60
N VAL A 66 6.55 11.13 18.99
CA VAL A 66 7.01 11.13 20.39
C VAL A 66 6.21 12.10 21.24
N SER A 67 5.96 13.33 20.77
CA SER A 67 5.20 14.33 21.53
C SER A 67 3.76 13.91 21.76
N MET A 68 3.21 13.16 20.81
CA MET A 68 1.90 12.54 20.92
C MET A 68 1.97 11.21 21.67
N GLY A 69 3.09 10.76 22.22
CA GLY A 69 3.18 9.52 23.01
C GLY A 69 2.83 8.24 22.25
N VAL A 70 2.96 8.25 20.92
CA VAL A 70 2.75 7.08 20.06
C VAL A 70 4.00 6.21 20.02
N VAL A 71 5.18 6.82 20.09
CA VAL A 71 6.47 6.12 20.07
C VAL A 71 7.20 6.41 21.38
N ARG A 72 7.48 5.35 22.16
CA ARG A 72 8.22 5.46 23.42
C ARG A 72 9.70 5.81 23.23
N ASP A 73 10.36 5.14 22.27
CA ASP A 73 11.79 5.33 22.02
C ASP A 73 12.03 5.91 20.62
N ARG A 74 12.29 7.22 20.60
CA ARG A 74 12.58 7.97 19.38
C ARG A 74 13.75 7.37 18.60
N THR A 75 14.85 7.08 19.28
CA THR A 75 16.11 6.69 18.65
C THR A 75 15.99 5.32 17.99
N LEU A 76 15.37 4.37 18.68
CA LEU A 76 15.14 3.03 18.15
C LEU A 76 14.21 3.06 16.93
N PHE A 77 13.13 3.85 16.99
CA PHE A 77 12.23 3.98 15.86
C PHE A 77 12.89 4.68 14.67
N GLU A 78 13.63 5.78 14.91
CA GLU A 78 14.38 6.47 13.86
C GLU A 78 15.39 5.55 13.17
N LEU A 79 16.16 4.80 13.94
CA LEU A 79 17.12 3.83 13.42
C LEU A 79 16.41 2.75 12.60
N TYR A 80 15.26 2.27 13.07
CA TYR A 80 14.46 1.29 12.36
C TYR A 80 13.97 1.82 11.01
N VAL A 81 13.37 3.00 10.96
CA VAL A 81 12.88 3.60 9.69
C VAL A 81 14.03 3.83 8.71
N ARG A 82 15.17 4.33 9.19
CA ARG A 82 16.39 4.52 8.38
C ARG A 82 16.94 3.21 7.84
N SER A 83 16.96 2.16 8.67
CA SER A 83 17.44 0.82 8.26
C SER A 83 16.59 0.19 7.15
N LYS A 84 15.32 0.59 7.05
CA LYS A 84 14.38 0.18 5.99
C LYS A 84 14.40 1.09 4.77
N GLY A 85 15.12 2.20 4.79
CA GLY A 85 15.16 3.17 3.68
C GLY A 85 13.86 3.98 3.50
N TYR A 86 12.98 4.01 4.51
CA TYR A 86 11.66 4.65 4.39
C TYR A 86 11.59 6.09 4.89
N THR A 87 12.74 6.74 5.11
CA THR A 87 12.83 8.14 5.56
C THR A 87 12.02 9.10 4.69
N ASN A 88 12.00 8.89 3.37
CA ASN A 88 11.27 9.73 2.40
C ASN A 88 9.91 9.14 1.98
N SER A 89 9.54 7.99 2.54
CA SER A 89 8.32 7.25 2.16
C SER A 89 7.15 7.49 3.13
N LEU A 90 7.40 8.11 4.28
CA LEU A 90 6.38 8.44 5.25
C LEU A 90 5.41 9.47 4.66
N LYS A 91 4.11 9.20 4.77
CA LYS A 91 3.07 10.04 4.18
C LYS A 91 2.51 11.02 5.20
N ALA A 92 2.01 12.14 4.69
CA ALA A 92 1.21 13.08 5.47
C ALA A 92 -0.24 12.57 5.59
N GLY A 93 -0.95 13.08 6.59
CA GLY A 93 -2.38 12.80 6.81
C GLY A 93 -2.72 12.55 8.28
N ALA A 94 -3.99 12.22 8.53
CA ALA A 94 -4.48 11.89 9.86
C ALA A 94 -4.49 10.37 10.10
N TYR A 95 -3.75 9.93 11.11
CA TYR A 95 -3.58 8.53 11.47
C TYR A 95 -4.30 8.24 12.78
N GLN A 96 -5.13 7.21 12.80
CA GLN A 96 -5.59 6.60 14.04
C GLN A 96 -4.68 5.39 14.30
N ILE A 97 -3.91 5.46 15.38
CA ILE A 97 -2.85 4.50 15.68
C ILE A 97 -3.25 3.71 16.91
N ASP A 98 -3.25 2.38 16.81
CA ASP A 98 -3.38 1.50 17.96
C ASP A 98 -2.06 1.48 18.73
N LEU A 99 -2.07 1.91 19.99
CA LEU A 99 -0.89 1.95 20.85
C LEU A 99 -0.33 0.56 21.18
N LYS A 100 -1.13 -0.51 20.98
CA LYS A 100 -0.67 -1.90 21.08
C LYS A 100 0.02 -2.42 19.83
N SER A 101 -0.03 -1.68 18.72
CA SER A 101 0.65 -2.09 17.49
C SER A 101 2.16 -2.16 17.68
N THR A 102 2.82 -2.94 16.85
CA THR A 102 4.28 -3.05 16.82
C THR A 102 4.90 -1.89 16.03
N PRO A 103 6.19 -1.56 16.24
CA PRO A 103 6.88 -0.58 15.40
C PRO A 103 6.84 -0.90 13.91
N HIS A 104 6.77 -2.19 13.55
CA HIS A 104 6.62 -2.60 12.16
C HIS A 104 5.26 -2.18 11.58
N GLU A 105 4.18 -2.47 12.30
CA GLU A 105 2.82 -2.11 11.89
C GLU A 105 2.63 -0.60 11.79
N LEU A 106 3.14 0.15 12.77
CA LEU A 106 3.14 1.61 12.72
C LEU A 106 3.89 2.12 11.48
N LEU A 107 5.09 1.61 11.20
CA LEU A 107 5.85 2.01 10.01
C LEU A 107 5.08 1.68 8.72
N GLN A 108 4.50 0.49 8.64
CA GLN A 108 3.67 0.10 7.49
C GLN A 108 2.48 1.04 7.31
N GLN A 109 1.81 1.43 8.39
CA GLN A 109 0.70 2.38 8.34
C GLN A 109 1.17 3.75 7.82
N LEU A 110 2.28 4.29 8.36
CA LEU A 110 2.85 5.57 7.94
C LEU A 110 3.31 5.58 6.47
N VAL A 111 3.84 4.46 5.97
CA VAL A 111 4.24 4.30 4.56
C VAL A 111 3.03 4.09 3.64
N LYS A 112 2.03 3.31 4.06
CA LYS A 112 0.81 3.06 3.29
C LYS A 112 0.01 4.35 3.08
N GLY A 113 -0.08 5.18 4.12
CA GLY A 113 -0.83 6.44 4.14
C GLY A 113 -1.90 6.48 5.24
N ALA A 114 -2.38 7.69 5.53
CA ALA A 114 -3.43 7.93 6.50
C ALA A 114 -4.78 7.35 6.04
N ALA A 115 -5.35 6.43 6.82
CA ALA A 115 -6.67 5.86 6.56
C ALA A 115 -7.79 6.92 6.63
N LEU A 116 -7.62 7.98 7.43
CA LEU A 116 -8.60 9.07 7.55
C LEU A 116 -8.59 10.02 6.35
N ASP A 117 -7.59 9.91 5.47
CA ASP A 117 -7.55 10.63 4.20
C ASP A 117 -8.18 9.81 3.06
N GLU A 118 -8.75 8.64 3.34
CA GLU A 118 -9.49 7.85 2.35
C GLU A 118 -10.90 8.40 2.13
N VAL A 119 -11.33 8.43 0.88
CA VAL A 119 -12.69 8.74 0.44
C VAL A 119 -13.29 7.46 -0.10
N GLN A 120 -14.50 7.16 0.34
CA GLN A 120 -15.30 6.09 -0.24
C GLN A 120 -15.97 6.62 -1.52
N VAL A 121 -15.76 5.93 -2.64
CA VAL A 121 -16.38 6.28 -3.93
C VAL A 121 -16.98 5.03 -4.55
N THR A 122 -18.22 5.13 -5.01
CA THR A 122 -18.90 4.04 -5.71
C THR A 122 -18.90 4.31 -7.20
N LEU A 123 -18.47 3.32 -7.98
CA LEU A 123 -18.56 3.30 -9.43
C LEU A 123 -19.63 2.26 -9.83
N PRO A 124 -20.85 2.70 -10.19
CA PRO A 124 -21.88 1.81 -10.73
C PRO A 124 -21.45 1.08 -12.01
N GLU A 125 -22.12 -0.03 -12.31
CA GLU A 125 -22.01 -0.71 -13.60
C GLU A 125 -22.51 0.18 -14.75
N GLY A 126 -22.04 -0.10 -15.97
CA GLY A 126 -22.47 0.60 -17.19
C GLY A 126 -21.86 1.99 -17.41
N LEU A 127 -20.99 2.46 -16.52
CA LEU A 127 -20.29 3.73 -16.70
C LEU A 127 -19.24 3.65 -17.82
N ASN A 128 -19.14 4.73 -18.59
CA ASN A 128 -18.03 4.95 -19.52
C ASN A 128 -16.88 5.72 -18.83
N ARG A 129 -15.71 5.75 -19.47
CA ARG A 129 -14.53 6.46 -18.91
C ARG A 129 -14.75 7.92 -18.53
N TRP A 130 -15.64 8.63 -19.23
CA TRP A 130 -15.91 10.05 -18.97
C TRP A 130 -16.66 10.22 -17.66
N GLN A 131 -17.68 9.39 -17.43
CA GLN A 131 -18.45 9.40 -16.19
C GLN A 131 -17.60 8.98 -14.99
N VAL A 132 -16.71 7.99 -15.16
CA VAL A 132 -15.76 7.61 -14.10
C VAL A 132 -14.82 8.79 -13.79
N ALA A 133 -14.31 9.47 -14.82
CA ALA A 133 -13.46 10.66 -14.62
C ALA A 133 -14.21 11.78 -13.89
N ASP A 134 -15.49 12.03 -14.24
CA ASP A 134 -16.32 13.04 -13.59
C ASP A 134 -16.57 12.71 -12.10
N ILE A 135 -16.84 11.44 -11.77
CA ILE A 135 -17.01 11.00 -10.37
C ILE A 135 -15.72 11.20 -9.57
N LEU A 136 -14.59 10.68 -10.07
CA LEU A 136 -13.32 10.70 -9.34
C LEU A 136 -12.77 12.12 -9.19
N SER A 137 -12.89 12.96 -10.21
CA SER A 137 -12.48 14.37 -10.15
C SER A 137 -13.42 15.20 -9.27
N GLY A 138 -14.74 14.92 -9.30
CA GLY A 138 -15.72 15.59 -8.46
C GLY A 138 -15.48 15.43 -6.95
N VAL A 139 -14.88 14.30 -6.55
CA VAL A 139 -14.46 14.06 -5.15
C VAL A 139 -13.00 14.43 -4.88
N GLY A 140 -12.30 15.00 -5.87
CA GLY A 140 -10.91 15.48 -5.74
C GLY A 140 -9.87 14.37 -5.63
N LEU A 141 -10.14 13.18 -6.15
CA LEU A 141 -9.17 12.06 -6.15
C LEU A 141 -8.20 12.12 -7.33
N VAL A 142 -8.62 12.69 -8.47
CA VAL A 142 -7.81 12.81 -9.69
C VAL A 142 -8.08 14.11 -10.41
N ASP A 143 -7.11 14.55 -11.21
CA ASP A 143 -7.36 15.51 -12.29
C ASP A 143 -8.06 14.79 -13.44
N ARG A 144 -9.13 15.41 -13.97
CA ARG A 144 -10.03 14.76 -14.94
C ARG A 144 -9.32 14.50 -16.26
N GLU A 145 -8.63 15.51 -16.79
CA GLU A 145 -7.95 15.44 -18.08
C GLU A 145 -6.75 14.48 -18.02
N ALA A 146 -5.95 14.54 -16.95
CA ALA A 146 -4.85 13.61 -16.75
C ALA A 146 -5.33 12.16 -16.63
N PHE A 147 -6.44 11.91 -15.93
CA PHE A 147 -7.05 10.59 -15.83
C PHE A 147 -7.48 10.07 -17.20
N LEU A 148 -8.20 10.89 -17.99
CA LEU A 148 -8.68 10.50 -19.32
C LEU A 148 -7.53 10.23 -20.29
N GLN A 149 -6.49 11.05 -20.26
CA GLN A 149 -5.28 10.83 -21.08
C GLN A 149 -4.62 9.49 -20.73
N LYS A 150 -4.49 9.16 -19.45
CA LYS A 150 -3.93 7.88 -19.01
C LYS A 150 -4.78 6.69 -19.44
N VAL A 151 -6.10 6.77 -19.23
CA VAL A 151 -7.04 5.72 -19.66
C VAL A 151 -6.98 5.47 -21.16
N GLN A 152 -6.86 6.54 -21.97
CA GLN A 152 -6.70 6.43 -23.42
C GLN A 152 -5.34 5.86 -23.82
N ALA A 153 -4.24 6.32 -23.20
CA ALA A 153 -2.89 5.89 -23.53
C ALA A 153 -2.64 4.41 -23.22
N GLU A 154 -3.30 3.88 -22.19
CA GLU A 154 -3.15 2.49 -21.74
C GLU A 154 -4.30 1.56 -22.18
N ASP A 155 -5.22 2.05 -23.02
CA ASP A 155 -6.40 1.31 -23.50
C ASP A 155 -7.19 0.61 -22.38
N LEU A 156 -7.60 1.41 -21.39
CA LEU A 156 -8.26 0.92 -20.16
C LEU A 156 -9.79 1.01 -20.22
N GLU A 157 -10.39 1.28 -21.37
CA GLU A 157 -11.85 1.28 -21.52
C GLU A 157 -12.42 -0.09 -21.15
N GLY A 158 -13.47 -0.12 -20.32
CA GLY A 158 -14.07 -1.37 -19.85
C GLY A 158 -13.23 -2.16 -18.84
N ARG A 159 -12.06 -1.65 -18.43
CA ARG A 159 -11.18 -2.24 -17.40
C ARG A 159 -11.18 -1.45 -16.08
N LEU A 160 -11.96 -0.38 -15.99
CA LEU A 160 -12.23 0.37 -14.77
C LEU A 160 -13.37 -0.33 -14.05
N PHE A 161 -13.05 -1.25 -13.14
CA PHE A 161 -14.05 -2.15 -12.58
C PHE A 161 -15.11 -1.39 -11.73
N PRO A 162 -16.40 -1.76 -11.83
CA PRO A 162 -17.46 -1.17 -11.04
C PRO A 162 -17.46 -1.76 -9.61
N GLU A 163 -17.17 -0.93 -8.62
CA GLU A 163 -17.19 -1.31 -7.21
C GLU A 163 -17.29 -0.06 -6.32
N THR A 164 -17.46 -0.28 -5.01
CA THR A 164 -17.21 0.75 -4.00
C THR A 164 -15.78 0.69 -3.47
N TYR A 165 -14.98 1.69 -3.83
CA TYR A 165 -13.57 1.80 -3.48
C TYR A 165 -13.37 2.70 -2.27
N ARG A 166 -12.29 2.44 -1.51
CA ARG A 166 -11.72 3.37 -0.53
C ARG A 166 -10.38 3.87 -1.07
N LEU A 167 -10.35 5.12 -1.51
CA LEU A 167 -9.21 5.70 -2.22
C LEU A 167 -8.64 6.87 -1.41
N GLY A 168 -7.32 6.90 -1.22
CA GLY A 168 -6.68 8.00 -0.50
C GLY A 168 -6.65 9.30 -1.29
N LYS A 169 -7.03 10.43 -0.67
CA LYS A 169 -6.97 11.78 -1.26
C LYS A 169 -5.59 12.21 -1.75
N ASN A 170 -4.53 11.60 -1.20
CA ASN A 170 -3.15 11.90 -1.56
C ASN A 170 -2.52 10.80 -2.44
N TRP A 171 -3.31 9.87 -2.98
CA TRP A 171 -2.79 8.86 -3.90
C TRP A 171 -2.39 9.51 -5.23
N SER A 172 -1.35 8.95 -5.86
CA SER A 172 -1.00 9.33 -7.23
C SER A 172 -2.07 8.82 -8.20
N LEU A 173 -2.17 9.47 -9.38
CA LEU A 173 -3.03 9.02 -10.46
C LEU A 173 -2.79 7.55 -10.81
N ASP A 174 -1.52 7.12 -10.89
CA ASP A 174 -1.15 5.73 -11.17
C ASP A 174 -1.69 4.75 -10.13
N ARG A 175 -1.69 5.14 -8.84
CA ARG A 175 -2.18 4.29 -7.77
C ARG A 175 -3.72 4.19 -7.80
N VAL A 176 -4.41 5.29 -8.12
CA VAL A 176 -5.87 5.29 -8.29
C VAL A 176 -6.26 4.40 -9.46
N VAL A 177 -5.69 4.64 -10.66
CA VAL A 177 -5.98 3.82 -11.84
C VAL A 177 -5.60 2.36 -11.62
N GLY A 178 -4.44 2.12 -11.00
CA GLY A 178 -3.98 0.77 -10.67
C GLY A 178 -4.94 0.02 -9.73
N ALA A 179 -5.58 0.69 -8.77
CA ALA A 179 -6.57 0.05 -7.91
C ALA A 179 -7.81 -0.42 -8.69
N LEU A 180 -8.29 0.39 -9.64
CA LEU A 180 -9.44 0.04 -10.47
C LEU A 180 -9.13 -1.13 -11.42
N THR A 181 -7.96 -1.10 -12.06
CA THR A 181 -7.56 -2.13 -13.03
C THR A 181 -7.11 -3.43 -12.36
N GLN A 182 -6.49 -3.36 -11.18
CA GLN A 182 -6.14 -4.54 -10.40
C GLN A 182 -7.39 -5.31 -9.95
N GLN A 183 -8.46 -4.60 -9.59
CA GLN A 183 -9.73 -5.23 -9.26
C GLN A 183 -10.34 -5.93 -10.49
N PHE A 184 -10.31 -5.28 -11.65
CA PHE A 184 -10.71 -5.92 -12.90
C PHE A 184 -9.92 -7.20 -13.16
N ASP A 185 -8.59 -7.15 -13.06
CA ASP A 185 -7.72 -8.29 -13.35
C ASP A 185 -7.96 -9.46 -12.37
N ALA A 186 -8.22 -9.16 -11.09
CA ALA A 186 -8.55 -10.16 -10.08
C ALA A 186 -9.88 -10.87 -10.40
N VAL A 187 -10.94 -10.12 -10.66
CA VAL A 187 -12.27 -10.67 -11.00
C VAL A 187 -12.21 -11.43 -12.32
N TYR A 188 -11.52 -10.88 -13.33
CA TYR A 188 -11.34 -11.56 -14.60
C TYR A 188 -10.65 -12.92 -14.44
N ALA A 189 -9.57 -12.97 -13.66
CA ALA A 189 -8.85 -14.21 -13.38
C ALA A 189 -9.73 -15.26 -12.70
N GLU A 190 -10.57 -14.85 -11.75
CA GLU A 190 -11.53 -15.73 -11.08
C GLU A 190 -12.56 -16.28 -12.06
N VAL A 191 -13.15 -15.43 -12.89
CA VAL A 191 -14.17 -15.82 -13.89
C VAL A 191 -13.63 -16.86 -14.87
N ILE A 192 -12.39 -16.72 -15.33
CA ILE A 192 -11.82 -17.65 -16.32
C ILE A 192 -11.20 -18.91 -15.71
N ALA A 193 -10.87 -18.94 -14.41
CA ALA A 193 -10.13 -20.04 -13.78
C ALA A 193 -10.82 -21.40 -13.93
N GLY A 194 -12.15 -21.42 -13.99
CA GLY A 194 -12.95 -22.64 -14.19
C GLY A 194 -13.22 -23.00 -15.65
N HIS A 195 -12.78 -22.19 -16.62
CA HIS A 195 -13.13 -22.38 -18.02
C HIS A 195 -12.16 -23.36 -18.71
N PRO A 196 -12.64 -24.39 -19.44
CA PRO A 196 -11.78 -25.37 -20.13
C PRO A 196 -10.72 -24.76 -21.07
N ASN A 197 -11.02 -23.57 -21.60
CA ASN A 197 -10.15 -22.81 -22.50
C ASN A 197 -9.52 -21.56 -21.84
N ALA A 198 -9.35 -21.53 -20.51
CA ALA A 198 -8.86 -20.37 -19.76
C ALA A 198 -7.59 -19.74 -20.37
N ALA A 199 -6.64 -20.56 -20.82
CA ALA A 199 -5.40 -20.09 -21.45
C ALA A 199 -5.64 -19.25 -22.72
N ASN A 200 -6.60 -19.66 -23.57
CA ASN A 200 -6.94 -18.95 -24.80
C ASN A 200 -7.73 -17.66 -24.52
N LEU A 201 -8.56 -17.67 -23.47
CA LEU A 201 -9.33 -16.51 -23.03
C LEU A 201 -8.44 -15.45 -22.35
N ASN A 202 -7.25 -15.81 -21.88
CA ASN A 202 -6.37 -14.87 -21.20
C ASN A 202 -5.45 -14.06 -22.13
N THR A 203 -5.52 -14.28 -23.45
CA THR A 203 -4.77 -13.48 -24.42
C THR A 203 -5.31 -12.04 -24.48
N PRO A 204 -4.48 -11.02 -24.77
CA PRO A 204 -4.94 -9.64 -24.84
C PRO A 204 -6.11 -9.43 -25.82
N ALA A 205 -6.06 -10.07 -26.99
CA ALA A 205 -7.12 -9.98 -28.00
C ALA A 205 -8.43 -10.63 -27.52
N ALA A 206 -8.37 -11.84 -26.94
CA ALA A 206 -9.56 -12.50 -26.41
C ALA A 206 -10.18 -11.71 -25.25
N ARG A 207 -9.34 -11.20 -24.35
CA ARG A 207 -9.77 -10.36 -23.24
C ARG A 207 -10.47 -9.09 -23.72
N SER A 208 -9.89 -8.35 -24.67
CA SER A 208 -10.49 -7.15 -25.24
C SER A 208 -11.84 -7.45 -25.90
N HIS A 209 -11.93 -8.54 -26.66
CA HIS A 209 -13.19 -8.97 -27.27
C HIS A 209 -14.25 -9.32 -26.21
N LEU A 210 -13.89 -10.07 -25.16
CA LEU A 210 -14.80 -10.41 -24.08
C LEU A 210 -15.31 -9.18 -23.33
N VAL A 211 -14.43 -8.22 -23.02
CA VAL A 211 -14.82 -6.95 -22.39
C VAL A 211 -15.76 -6.15 -23.29
N THR A 212 -15.46 -6.08 -24.59
CA THR A 212 -16.32 -5.41 -25.57
C THR A 212 -17.70 -6.07 -25.62
N LEU A 213 -17.75 -7.39 -25.72
CA LEU A 213 -19.00 -8.15 -25.74
C LEU A 213 -19.80 -7.95 -24.44
N ALA A 214 -19.14 -8.01 -23.29
CA ALA A 214 -19.76 -7.75 -22.00
C ALA A 214 -20.34 -6.33 -21.93
N SER A 215 -19.63 -5.32 -22.45
CA SER A 215 -20.11 -3.92 -22.48
C SER A 215 -21.35 -3.74 -23.37
N LEU A 216 -21.46 -4.50 -24.46
CA LEU A 216 -22.65 -4.50 -25.32
C LEU A 216 -23.84 -5.16 -24.63
N ILE A 217 -23.61 -6.33 -24.02
CA ILE A 217 -24.64 -7.05 -23.26
C ILE A 217 -25.16 -6.18 -22.10
N GLU A 218 -24.28 -5.48 -21.40
CA GLU A 218 -24.62 -4.60 -20.29
C GLU A 218 -25.51 -3.43 -20.74
N LYS A 219 -25.21 -2.83 -21.90
CA LYS A 219 -26.02 -1.72 -22.43
C LYS A 219 -27.41 -2.15 -22.91
N GLU A 220 -27.52 -3.37 -23.43
CA GLU A 220 -28.76 -3.85 -24.07
C GLU A 220 -29.68 -4.63 -23.10
N GLY A 221 -29.14 -5.19 -22.01
CA GLY A 221 -29.91 -6.04 -21.08
C GLY A 221 -30.55 -5.26 -19.93
N GLN A 222 -31.88 -5.35 -19.79
CA GLN A 222 -32.60 -4.73 -18.66
C GLN A 222 -32.66 -5.60 -17.39
N GLY A 223 -32.08 -6.81 -17.44
CA GLY A 223 -32.00 -7.74 -16.31
C GLY A 223 -31.13 -8.95 -16.60
N GLN A 224 -30.90 -9.81 -15.59
CA GLN A 224 -29.99 -10.95 -15.69
C GLN A 224 -30.43 -11.99 -16.74
N GLU A 225 -31.74 -12.22 -16.88
CA GLU A 225 -32.31 -13.10 -17.90
C GLU A 225 -32.08 -12.56 -19.32
N ASP A 226 -32.28 -11.24 -19.52
CA ASP A 226 -32.02 -10.59 -20.80
C ASP A 226 -30.55 -10.66 -21.18
N ARG A 227 -29.64 -10.42 -20.22
CA ARG A 227 -28.19 -10.51 -20.45
C ARG A 227 -27.76 -11.91 -20.94
N ARG A 228 -28.36 -12.98 -20.39
CA ARG A 228 -28.11 -14.36 -20.85
C ARG A 228 -28.61 -14.61 -22.27
N LEU A 229 -29.82 -14.14 -22.59
CA LEU A 229 -30.39 -14.29 -23.94
C LEU A 229 -29.60 -13.50 -24.99
N ILE A 230 -29.22 -12.26 -24.66
CA ILE A 230 -28.43 -11.38 -25.52
C ILE A 230 -27.03 -11.97 -25.76
N SER A 231 -26.36 -12.47 -24.71
CA SER A 231 -25.08 -13.19 -24.85
C SER A 231 -25.17 -14.34 -25.84
N ARG A 232 -26.24 -15.16 -25.76
CA ARG A 232 -26.46 -16.28 -26.68
C ARG A 232 -26.64 -15.82 -28.13
N VAL A 233 -27.33 -14.71 -28.36
CA VAL A 233 -27.52 -14.15 -29.71
C VAL A 233 -26.20 -13.64 -30.29
N PHE A 234 -25.37 -12.95 -29.50
CA PHE A 234 -24.06 -12.48 -29.97
C PHE A 234 -23.12 -13.64 -30.31
N HIS A 235 -23.07 -14.69 -29.49
CA HIS A 235 -22.27 -15.88 -29.80
C HIS A 235 -22.73 -16.57 -31.08
N ASN A 236 -24.04 -16.60 -31.37
CA ASN A 236 -24.58 -17.18 -32.60
C ASN A 236 -24.33 -16.32 -33.86
N ARG A 237 -24.09 -15.01 -33.71
CA ARG A 237 -23.85 -14.08 -34.83
C ARG A 237 -22.37 -13.90 -35.17
N LEU A 238 -21.48 -14.22 -34.24
CA LEU A 238 -20.02 -14.10 -34.38
C LEU A 238 -19.32 -15.44 -34.67
N ALA A 239 -20.07 -16.55 -34.63
CA ALA A 239 -19.63 -17.89 -35.03
C ALA A 239 -19.93 -18.14 -36.51
#